data_AF-A0A415E163-F1
#
_entry.id   AF-A0A415E163-F1
#
_cell.length_a   1.000
_cell.length_b   1.000
_cell.length_c   1.000
_cell.angle_alpha   90.00
_cell.angle_beta   90.00
_cell.angle_gamma   90.00
#
_symmetry.space_group_name_H-M   'P 1'
#
loop_
_entity.id
_entity.type
_entity.pdbx_description
1 polymer ?
#
loop_
_entity_poly.entity_id
_entity_poly.type
_entity_poly.pdbx_seq_one_letter_code
_entity_poly.pdbx_strand_id
1 'polypeptide(L)' 'MKKPESPCARCTERTLRCHGRCERYMAFQQQNRAYNRLVAANTGQENRVKYSKSRLNRMYK' A
#
# COMPACT_ATOMS: atom_id res chain seq x y z
N MET A 1 -14.80 -1.80 8.75
CA MET A 1 -13.38 -1.80 9.19
C MET A 1 -12.73 -0.49 8.76
N LYS A 2 -12.07 0.24 9.65
CA LYS A 2 -11.44 1.54 9.31
C LYS A 2 -10.07 1.28 8.65
N LYS A 3 -9.77 2.01 7.56
CA LYS A 3 -8.45 1.96 6.91
C LYS A 3 -7.39 2.48 7.89
N PRO A 4 -6.29 1.76 8.12
CA PRO A 4 -5.20 2.26 8.96
C PRO A 4 -4.51 3.45 8.28
N GLU A 5 -4.11 4.44 9.09
CA GLU A 5 -3.43 5.65 8.62
C GLU A 5 -1.93 5.59 8.93
N SER A 6 -1.11 6.14 8.03
CA SER A 6 0.34 6.12 8.21
C SER A 6 0.75 7.01 9.38
N PRO A 7 1.47 6.49 10.39
CA PRO A 7 1.95 7.28 11.51
C PRO A 7 3.05 8.26 11.10
N CYS A 8 3.63 8.08 9.90
CA CYS A 8 4.75 8.88 9.41
C CYS A 8 4.32 10.09 8.58
N ALA A 9 3.03 10.23 8.25
CA ALA A 9 2.54 11.31 7.38
C ALA A 9 2.77 12.72 7.96
N ARG A 10 2.81 12.84 9.30
CA ARG A 10 3.05 14.09 10.03
C ARG A 10 4.17 13.97 11.06
N CYS A 11 5.06 13.00 10.90
CA CYS A 11 6.16 12.78 11.83
C CYS A 11 7.31 13.75 11.51
N THR A 12 7.59 14.67 12.43
CA THR A 12 8.67 15.66 12.33
C THR A 12 10.06 15.03 12.46
N GLU A 13 10.17 13.89 13.14
CA GLU A 13 11.41 13.12 13.31
C GLU A 13 11.72 12.19 12.13
N ARG A 14 10.92 12.23 11.06
CA ARG A 14 11.08 11.33 9.92
C ARG A 14 12.37 11.66 9.17
N THR A 15 13.33 10.76 9.23
CA THR A 15 14.60 10.83 8.49
C THR A 15 14.64 9.88 7.30
N LEU A 16 15.63 10.08 6.43
CA LEU A 16 15.92 9.15 5.32
C LEU A 16 16.12 7.72 5.88
N ARG A 17 15.45 6.74 5.27
CA ARG A 17 15.49 5.31 5.65
C ARG A 17 14.90 4.95 7.03
N CYS A 18 14.24 5.89 7.72
CA CYS A 18 13.61 5.67 9.03
C CYS A 18 12.64 4.46 9.07
N HIS A 19 11.89 4.23 7.99
CA HIS A 19 10.91 3.13 7.91
C HIS A 19 11.50 1.73 8.16
N GLY A 20 12.79 1.52 7.91
CA GLY A 20 13.46 0.24 8.13
C GLY A 20 13.70 -0.11 9.60
N ARG A 21 13.59 0.87 10.52
CA ARG A 21 13.81 0.69 11.96
C ARG A 21 12.67 1.25 12.83
N CYS A 22 11.72 1.97 12.25
CA CYS A 22 10.62 2.58 12.97
C CYS A 22 9.54 1.54 13.33
N GLU A 23 9.45 1.18 14.61
CA GLU A 23 8.46 0.23 15.12
C GLU A 23 7.02 0.65 14.81
N ARG A 24 6.71 1.93 14.96
CA ARG A 24 5.38 2.49 14.64
C ARG A 24 5.01 2.26 13.17
N TYR A 25 5.97 2.46 12.27
CA TYR A 25 5.76 2.22 10.84
C TYR A 25 5.63 0.73 10.53
N MET A 26 6.42 -0.13 11.19
CA MET A 26 6.32 -1.59 11.02
C MET A 26 4.96 -2.12 11.48
N ALA A 27 4.46 -1.66 12.62
CA ALA A 27 3.14 -2.01 13.13
C ALA A 27 2.02 -1.56 12.17
N PHE A 28 2.09 -0.32 11.69
CA PHE A 28 1.20 0.17 10.64
C PHE A 28 1.26 -0.70 9.37
N GLN A 29 2.46 -1.10 8.91
CA GLN A 29 2.62 -1.96 7.75
C GLN A 29 1.92 -3.30 7.92
N GLN A 30 2.02 -3.93 9.09
CA GLN A 30 1.32 -5.18 9.38
C GLN A 30 -0.20 -5.00 9.32
N GLN A 31 -0.72 -3.96 9.98
CA GLN A 31 -2.16 -3.63 9.97
C GLN A 31 -2.66 -3.32 8.56
N ASN A 32 -1.89 -2.56 7.77
CA ASN A 32 -2.24 -2.20 6.40
C ASN A 32 -2.23 -3.43 5.48
N ARG A 33 -1.29 -4.36 5.66
CA ARG A 33 -1.29 -5.64 4.94
C ARG A 33 -2.53 -6.48 5.28
N ALA A 34 -2.91 -6.55 6.56
CA ALA A 34 -4.10 -7.27 6.99
C ALA A 34 -5.38 -6.63 6.40
N TYR A 35 -5.50 -5.30 6.47
CA TYR A 35 -6.60 -4.56 5.85
C TYR A 35 -6.67 -4.83 4.34
N ASN A 36 -5.54 -4.73 3.62
CA ASN A 36 -5.50 -4.98 2.18
C ASN A 36 -5.89 -6.41 1.81
N ARG A 37 -5.50 -7.41 2.62
CA ARG A 37 -5.94 -8.80 2.42
C ARG A 37 -7.45 -8.94 2.57
N LEU A 38 -8.03 -8.30 3.58
CA LEU A 38 -9.47 -8.32 3.81
C LEU A 38 -10.22 -7.59 2.69
N VAL A 39 -9.73 -6.43 2.26
CA VAL A 39 -10.31 -5.72 1.11
C VAL A 39 -10.22 -6.58 -0.14
N ALA A 40 -9.06 -7.17 -0.44
CA ALA A 40 -8.87 -8.05 -1.60
C ALA A 40 -9.80 -9.28 -1.58
N ALA A 41 -9.99 -9.90 -0.42
CA ALA A 41 -10.90 -11.02 -0.24
C ALA A 41 -12.37 -10.60 -0.46
N ASN A 42 -12.76 -9.42 0.03
CA ASN A 42 -14.13 -8.92 -0.12
C ASN A 42 -14.42 -8.28 -1.48
N THR A 43 -13.40 -7.88 -2.24
CA THR A 43 -13.55 -7.30 -3.58
C THR A 43 -13.45 -8.34 -4.70
N GLY A 44 -13.32 -9.63 -4.35
CA GLY A 44 -13.49 -10.75 -5.28
C GLY A 44 -12.67 -10.64 -6.57
N GLN A 45 -11.34 -10.43 -6.52
CA GLN A 45 -10.39 -10.57 -7.64
C GLN A 45 -10.82 -10.11 -9.07
N GLU A 46 -11.79 -9.20 -9.24
CA GLU A 46 -12.21 -8.73 -10.58
C GLU A 46 -11.45 -7.50 -11.06
N ASN A 47 -10.60 -6.90 -10.21
CA ASN A 47 -9.71 -5.83 -10.62
C ASN A 47 -8.37 -6.38 -11.15
N ARG A 48 -8.43 -7.26 -12.16
CA ARG A 48 -7.32 -7.35 -13.13
C ARG A 48 -7.23 -5.94 -13.72
N VAL A 49 -6.17 -5.21 -13.40
CA VAL A 49 -5.91 -3.88 -13.97
C VAL A 49 -5.97 -4.00 -15.50
N LYS A 50 -7.11 -3.66 -16.11
CA LYS A 50 -7.26 -3.58 -17.55
C LYS A 50 -6.53 -2.32 -17.98
N TYR A 51 -5.24 -2.45 -18.24
CA TYR A 51 -4.48 -1.39 -18.89
C TYR A 51 -5.14 -1.09 -20.24
N SER A 52 -5.34 0.19 -20.54
CA SER A 52 -5.71 0.59 -21.90
C SER A 52 -4.67 0.05 -22.89
N LYS A 53 -5.10 -0.30 -24.11
CA LYS A 53 -4.18 -0.76 -25.19
C LYS A 53 -2.96 0.16 -25.35
N SER A 54 -3.16 1.48 -25.19
CA SER A 54 -2.09 2.49 -25.24
C SER A 54 -1.03 2.32 -24.16
N ARG A 55 -1.41 1.92 -22.94
CA ARG A 55 -0.49 1.71 -21.82
C ARG A 55 0.26 0.39 -21.92
N LEU A 56 -0.38 -0.66 -22.48
CA LEU A 56 0.29 -1.92 -22.79
C LEU A 56 1.39 -1.74 -23.85
N ASN A 57 1.09 -1.05 -24.96
CA ASN A 57 2.06 -0.81 -26.04
C ASN A 57 3.31 -0.04 -25.61
N ARG A 58 3.26 0.73 -24.52
CA ARG A 58 4.40 1.48 -23.98
C ARG A 58 5.31 0.64 -23.07
N MET A 59 4.80 -0.46 -22.50
CA MET A 59 5.58 -1.33 -21.62
C MET A 59 6.38 -2.39 -22.38
N TYR A 60 5.93 -2.76 -23.57
CA TYR A 60 6.56 -3.80 -24.42
C TYR A 60 7.40 -3.22 -25.57
N LYS A 61 7.75 -1.93 -25.51
CA LYS A 61 8.74 -1.27 -26.36
C LYS A 61 9.93 -0.89 -25.50
#